data_AF-A0A1S4A4H9-F1
#
_entry.id   AF-A0A1S4A4H9-F1
#
_cell.length_a   1.000
_cell.length_b   1.000
_cell.length_c   1.000
_cell.angle_alpha   90.00
_cell.angle_beta   90.00
_cell.angle_gamma   90.00
#
_symmetry.space_group_name_H-M   'P 1'
#
loop_
_entity.id
_entity.type
_entity.pdbx_description
1 polymer ?
#
loop_
_entity_poly.entity_id
_entity_poly.type
_entity_poly.pdbx_seq_one_letter_code
_entity_poly.pdbx_strand_id
1 'polypeptide(L)'
;MESNAGTADGETVILNCIDPNGSSLHEDHEEIVISTVEVGQWDLPSLAHRPIIKIKANRQRLVQHSSYFHGLLCGSFSESCFDSISIHWDMESLLSMLRFLFGCSLDLTSENFLPLYEAALFFGVEKLLLVCRSWLNYVTSEGRIRPPQLHLGDLVHIWEYGRENATDFIPQLTDCLARNFIWMTSCDSFHNVPFELLLSCVKHPCLTVDSEKHLCDAILLWLAANTIPYDLLNSTGDARVAIFTEIRTSLLPLPLAAGKRRCPLFSKFAERSVNAILSLATSSSFSLANILGGGDFSQLRIRLTEYTKILDLSGCPQISLPLLLLSMLPFSYSVDTMLTKKLNQLSLKLEPSDMDVSRIPWENFPVLTFEAVEVVDVSNCPMLHLEAAIECFSTSFPSLTTLKAAYTLNFRTMKLYQLLQKCPLLSDIDLTVESNPVIPAKVSVISSFPAVKLQISTSFNEETCPAVPTFHFPRRLWNITKLILEGRTDIYDSDLHNIAECCPSLYCINLNACTSITDSGISVILLKCVGLHSIFACDTLFGHNCVLSLCRDISRFDGVAIKMEKNTNSSAYKLQILHIGGCKGEQCSGFCFLPCILHVN
;
A
#
# COMPACT_ATOMS: atom_id res chain seq x y z
N MET A 1 14.64 62.34 -6.48
CA MET A 1 15.51 63.48 -6.79
C MET A 1 16.44 63.58 -5.59
N GLU A 2 17.71 63.21 -5.64
CA GLU A 2 18.79 63.56 -6.57
C GLU A 2 19.45 62.27 -7.11
N SER A 3 19.53 62.00 -8.41
CA SER A 3 20.48 62.55 -9.41
C SER A 3 21.94 62.53 -8.96
N ASN A 4 22.61 61.40 -9.20
CA ASN A 4 23.90 61.41 -9.90
C ASN A 4 24.08 60.08 -10.64
N ALA A 5 23.77 60.12 -11.92
CA ALA A 5 24.24 59.18 -12.91
C ALA A 5 25.76 59.39 -13.07
N GLY A 6 26.55 58.44 -12.59
CA GLY A 6 28.00 58.41 -12.74
C GLY A 6 28.44 56.96 -12.89
N THR A 7 28.58 56.52 -14.14
CA THR A 7 29.46 55.43 -14.61
C THR A 7 29.71 54.27 -13.64
N ALA A 8 28.79 53.30 -13.62
CA ALA A 8 29.05 51.97 -13.08
C ALA A 8 29.93 51.17 -14.08
N ASP A 9 31.19 51.57 -14.22
CA ASP A 9 32.20 50.71 -14.86
C ASP A 9 32.68 49.73 -13.79
N GLY A 10 31.82 48.76 -13.47
CA GLY A 10 32.09 47.73 -12.48
C GLY A 10 33.16 46.79 -13.02
N GLU A 11 34.33 46.79 -12.39
CA GLU A 11 35.50 45.96 -12.70
C GLU A 11 35.08 44.58 -13.24
N THR A 12 35.38 44.31 -14.51
CA THR A 12 35.01 43.06 -15.19
C THR A 12 36.15 42.07 -15.12
N VAL A 13 35.84 40.81 -14.86
CA VAL A 13 36.81 39.70 -14.91
C VAL A 13 36.42 38.73 -16.03
N ILE A 14 37.42 38.19 -16.72
CA ILE A 14 37.23 37.15 -17.74
C ILE A 14 37.37 35.78 -17.08
N LEU A 15 36.30 34.98 -17.10
CA LEU A 15 36.34 33.58 -16.69
C LEU A 15 36.64 32.72 -17.92
N ASN A 16 37.80 32.07 -17.94
CA ASN A 16 38.16 31.06 -18.93
C ASN A 16 37.63 29.72 -18.42
N CYS A 17 36.39 29.40 -18.78
CA CYS A 17 35.74 28.14 -18.40
C CYS A 17 36.25 27.02 -19.32
N ILE A 18 36.66 25.90 -18.74
CA ILE A 18 37.23 24.76 -19.45
C ILE A 18 36.54 23.49 -18.97
N ASP A 19 35.93 22.75 -19.89
CA ASP A 19 35.32 21.45 -19.59
C ASP A 19 36.41 20.37 -19.44
N PRO A 20 36.58 19.74 -18.26
CA PRO A 20 37.57 18.68 -18.07
C PRO A 20 37.26 17.39 -18.86
N ASN A 21 36.00 17.17 -19.25
CA ASN A 21 35.55 15.96 -19.96
C ASN A 21 35.46 16.15 -21.49
N GLY A 22 35.66 17.38 -21.98
CA GLY A 22 35.66 17.67 -23.41
C GLY A 22 36.82 17.00 -24.13
N SER A 23 36.54 16.12 -25.10
CA SER A 23 37.59 15.52 -25.93
C SER A 23 38.33 16.62 -26.69
N SER A 24 39.65 16.72 -26.48
CA SER A 24 40.56 17.61 -27.20
C SER A 24 40.85 17.15 -28.63
N LEU A 25 39.81 16.79 -29.38
CA LEU A 25 39.94 16.49 -30.80
C LEU A 25 39.85 17.81 -31.57
N HIS A 26 41.04 18.28 -31.94
CA HIS A 26 41.32 19.30 -32.95
C HIS A 26 40.20 19.48 -33.99
N GLU A 27 39.68 20.70 -34.11
CA GLU A 27 39.63 21.52 -35.34
C GLU A 27 38.84 22.82 -35.06
N ASP A 28 39.44 23.99 -35.35
CA ASP A 28 38.88 25.35 -35.32
C ASP A 28 37.71 25.62 -34.35
N HIS A 29 38.00 25.71 -33.06
CA HIS A 29 37.04 26.27 -32.12
C HIS A 29 37.14 27.79 -32.16
N GLU A 30 36.20 28.46 -32.84
CA GLU A 30 35.99 29.90 -32.67
C GLU A 30 35.93 30.21 -31.17
N GLU A 31 36.85 31.07 -30.69
CA GLU A 31 36.84 31.54 -29.31
C GLU A 31 35.55 32.34 -29.06
N ILE A 32 34.59 31.71 -28.39
CA ILE A 32 33.36 32.39 -28.00
C ILE A 32 33.60 33.19 -26.73
N VAL A 33 33.33 34.48 -26.83
CA VAL A 33 33.32 35.42 -25.71
C VAL A 33 31.89 35.86 -25.46
N ILE A 34 31.30 35.42 -24.34
CA ILE A 34 29.96 35.82 -23.90
C ILE A 34 30.05 36.76 -22.68
N SER A 35 28.97 37.47 -22.37
CA SER A 35 28.88 38.35 -21.21
C SER A 35 27.73 37.96 -20.29
N THR A 36 27.93 38.12 -18.98
CA THR A 36 26.86 37.94 -17.98
C THR A 36 25.83 39.07 -17.98
N VAL A 37 26.04 40.14 -18.75
CA VAL A 37 25.03 41.19 -18.98
C VAL A 37 23.84 40.65 -19.78
N GLU A 38 24.09 39.69 -20.68
CA GLU A 38 23.08 39.07 -21.56
C GLU A 38 22.72 37.64 -21.11
N VAL A 39 22.93 37.34 -19.82
CA VAL A 39 22.79 35.99 -19.24
C VAL A 39 21.42 35.34 -19.44
N GLY A 40 20.37 36.16 -19.62
CA GLY A 40 19.01 35.69 -19.90
C GLY A 40 18.82 35.13 -21.32
N GLN A 41 19.74 35.43 -22.25
CA GLN A 41 19.68 35.01 -23.65
C GLN A 41 20.62 33.83 -23.96
N TRP A 42 21.32 33.31 -22.95
CA TRP A 42 22.22 32.18 -23.11
C TRP A 42 21.45 30.92 -23.50
N ASP A 43 21.84 30.33 -24.63
CA ASP A 43 21.35 29.02 -25.07
C ASP A 43 22.24 27.92 -24.46
N LEU A 44 21.82 27.40 -23.30
CA LEU A 44 22.62 26.43 -22.53
C LEU A 44 23.00 25.17 -23.34
N PRO A 45 22.10 24.52 -24.09
CA PRO A 45 22.45 23.36 -24.89
C PRO A 45 23.56 23.63 -25.89
N SER A 46 23.54 24.74 -26.64
CA SER A 46 24.58 25.02 -27.63
C SER A 46 25.91 25.45 -27.02
N LEU A 47 25.89 26.07 -25.84
CA LEU A 47 27.09 26.46 -25.10
C LEU A 47 27.74 25.27 -24.38
N ALA A 48 26.95 24.37 -23.77
CA ALA A 48 27.47 23.25 -22.98
C ALA A 48 28.35 22.26 -23.78
N HIS A 49 28.14 22.13 -25.10
CA HIS A 49 28.94 21.24 -25.96
C HIS A 49 30.35 21.80 -26.29
N ARG A 50 30.69 23.01 -25.83
CA ARG A 50 31.95 23.65 -26.17
C ARG A 50 33.01 23.40 -25.09
N PRO A 51 34.23 23.01 -25.47
CA PRO A 51 35.27 22.67 -24.50
C PRO A 51 35.81 23.89 -23.73
N ILE A 52 35.77 25.08 -24.35
CA ILE A 52 36.30 26.33 -23.76
C ILE A 52 35.35 27.48 -24.07
N ILE A 53 34.99 28.26 -23.05
CA ILE A 53 34.18 29.48 -23.17
C ILE A 53 34.83 30.60 -22.34
N LYS A 54 34.96 31.79 -22.92
CA LYS A 54 35.38 33.00 -22.17
C LYS A 54 34.16 33.81 -21.77
N ILE A 55 33.98 34.06 -20.48
CA ILE A 55 32.81 34.77 -19.95
C ILE A 55 33.27 36.08 -19.29
N LYS A 56 32.81 37.22 -19.82
CA LYS A 56 32.97 38.53 -19.17
C LYS A 56 31.93 38.67 -18.07
N ALA A 57 32.38 38.65 -16.81
CA ALA A 57 31.54 38.69 -15.63
C ALA A 57 31.82 39.93 -14.76
N ASN A 58 30.79 40.45 -14.10
CA ASN A 58 30.94 41.53 -13.12
C ASN A 58 31.56 41.00 -11.81
N ARG A 59 32.72 41.54 -11.44
CA ARG A 59 33.51 41.08 -10.28
C ARG A 59 32.76 41.22 -8.95
N GLN A 60 32.10 42.36 -8.74
CA GLN A 60 31.39 42.64 -7.49
C GLN A 60 30.26 41.64 -7.24
N ARG A 61 29.49 41.29 -8.29
CA ARG A 61 28.38 40.35 -8.16
C ARG A 61 28.83 38.92 -7.88
N LEU A 62 29.94 38.47 -8.48
CA LEU A 62 30.55 37.18 -8.18
C LEU A 62 30.98 37.11 -6.70
N VAL A 63 31.75 38.11 -6.25
CA VAL A 63 32.23 38.22 -4.86
C VAL A 63 31.09 38.29 -3.85
N GLN A 64 29.99 38.97 -4.18
CA GLN A 64 28.84 39.11 -3.30
C GLN A 64 28.08 37.80 -3.05
N HIS A 65 28.11 36.87 -4.00
CA HIS A 65 27.24 35.69 -3.99
C HIS A 65 27.99 34.35 -3.96
N SER A 66 29.32 34.36 -4.02
CA SER A 66 30.18 33.18 -3.94
C SER A 66 31.36 33.45 -3.03
N SER A 67 31.51 32.63 -1.99
CA SER A 67 32.66 32.72 -1.09
C SER A 67 33.97 32.33 -1.77
N TYR A 68 33.92 31.43 -2.76
CA TYR A 68 35.05 31.08 -3.62
C TYR A 68 35.60 32.31 -4.36
N PHE A 69 34.73 33.02 -5.09
CA PHE A 69 35.14 34.22 -5.82
C PHE A 69 35.52 35.36 -4.87
N HIS A 70 34.86 35.48 -3.71
CA HIS A 70 35.27 36.41 -2.67
C HIS A 70 36.71 36.15 -2.21
N GLY A 71 37.06 34.91 -1.88
CA GLY A 71 38.43 34.56 -1.49
C GLY A 71 39.45 34.88 -2.58
N LEU A 72 39.14 34.49 -3.82
CA LEU A 72 40.06 34.61 -4.95
C LEU A 72 40.28 36.06 -5.41
N LEU A 73 39.23 36.88 -5.42
CA LEU A 73 39.23 38.20 -6.07
C LEU A 73 39.45 39.38 -5.12
N CYS A 74 39.32 39.20 -3.79
CA CYS A 74 39.40 40.28 -2.80
C CYS A 74 40.80 40.54 -2.22
N GLY A 75 41.88 40.19 -2.93
CA GLY A 75 43.25 40.62 -2.57
C GLY A 75 44.07 39.65 -1.73
N SER A 76 43.52 38.50 -1.34
CA SER A 76 44.22 37.53 -0.48
C SER A 76 45.15 36.57 -1.24
N PHE A 77 45.04 36.52 -2.57
CA PHE A 77 45.82 35.66 -3.46
C PHE A 77 46.35 36.44 -4.67
N SER A 78 47.35 35.89 -5.37
CA SER A 78 47.92 36.48 -6.61
C SER A 78 46.87 36.74 -7.68
N GLU A 79 45.81 35.94 -7.68
CA GLU A 79 44.72 35.93 -8.63
C GLU A 79 43.83 37.17 -8.53
N SER A 80 43.87 37.86 -7.40
CA SER A 80 43.21 39.15 -7.24
C SER A 80 43.75 40.24 -8.18
N CYS A 81 44.98 40.08 -8.68
CA CYS A 81 45.60 40.99 -9.64
C CYS A 81 45.37 40.58 -11.10
N PHE A 82 44.73 39.45 -11.38
CA PHE A 82 44.47 39.01 -12.75
C PHE A 82 43.10 39.47 -13.25
N ASP A 83 43.08 39.94 -14.50
CA ASP A 83 41.85 40.25 -15.24
C ASP A 83 41.20 39.00 -15.85
N SER A 84 41.89 37.85 -15.78
CA SER A 84 41.40 36.57 -16.31
C SER A 84 41.71 35.40 -15.37
N ILE A 85 40.74 34.52 -15.16
CA ILE A 85 40.85 33.35 -14.27
C ILE A 85 40.37 32.11 -15.00
N SER A 86 41.09 30.99 -14.86
CA SER A 86 40.69 29.71 -15.45
C SER A 86 39.90 28.87 -14.46
N ILE A 87 38.76 28.34 -14.89
CA ILE A 87 37.88 27.47 -14.11
C ILE A 87 37.72 26.16 -14.86
N HIS A 88 38.10 25.06 -14.20
CA HIS A 88 37.92 23.71 -14.72
C HIS A 88 36.72 23.07 -14.04
N TRP A 89 35.60 22.98 -14.74
CA TRP A 89 34.35 22.45 -14.21
C TRP A 89 33.44 21.97 -15.35
N ASP A 90 32.46 21.14 -15.03
CA ASP A 90 31.40 20.77 -15.96
C ASP A 90 30.67 22.02 -16.48
N MET A 91 30.58 22.16 -17.80
CA MET A 91 30.10 23.38 -18.44
C MET A 91 28.63 23.65 -18.16
N GLU A 92 27.78 22.61 -18.16
CA GLU A 92 26.34 22.77 -17.99
C GLU A 92 25.98 23.28 -16.59
N SER A 93 26.55 22.67 -15.56
CA SER A 93 26.39 23.08 -14.16
C SER A 93 27.01 24.44 -13.88
N LEU A 94 28.19 24.74 -14.43
CA LEU A 94 28.86 26.03 -14.27
C LEU A 94 28.04 27.17 -14.89
N LEU A 95 27.60 27.02 -16.13
CA LEU A 95 26.78 28.03 -16.82
C LEU A 95 25.45 28.24 -16.09
N SER A 96 24.80 27.17 -15.65
CA SER A 96 23.54 27.24 -14.92
C SER A 96 23.69 27.93 -13.55
N MET A 97 24.76 27.64 -12.82
CA MET A 97 25.10 28.33 -11.56
C MET A 97 25.39 29.82 -11.81
N LEU A 98 26.15 30.16 -12.85
CA LEU A 98 26.38 31.57 -13.22
C LEU A 98 25.07 32.28 -13.59
N ARG A 99 24.16 31.64 -14.35
CA ARG A 99 22.83 32.21 -14.63
C ARG A 99 22.09 32.57 -13.35
N PHE A 100 22.16 31.70 -12.34
CA PHE A 100 21.55 31.95 -11.04
C PHE A 100 22.20 33.12 -10.27
N LEU A 101 23.54 33.18 -10.20
CA LEU A 101 24.25 34.31 -9.56
C LEU A 101 23.86 35.66 -10.18
N PHE A 102 23.62 35.66 -11.49
CA PHE A 102 23.23 36.84 -12.25
C PHE A 102 21.71 37.07 -12.34
N GLY A 103 20.91 36.31 -11.59
CA GLY A 103 19.50 36.62 -11.29
C GLY A 103 18.47 35.91 -12.17
N CYS A 104 18.88 34.92 -12.97
CA CYS A 104 17.93 34.04 -13.65
C CYS A 104 17.32 33.01 -12.68
N SER A 105 16.08 32.59 -12.95
CA SER A 105 15.48 31.44 -12.28
C SER A 105 16.14 30.13 -12.73
N LEU A 106 16.20 29.16 -11.82
CA LEU A 106 16.62 27.80 -12.09
C LEU A 106 15.44 26.85 -11.85
N ASP A 107 15.21 25.96 -12.80
CA ASP A 107 14.26 24.86 -12.66
C ASP A 107 15.06 23.60 -12.33
N LEU A 108 14.92 23.12 -11.09
CA LEU A 108 15.61 21.92 -10.61
C LEU A 108 14.83 20.65 -11.00
N THR A 109 15.59 19.65 -11.44
CA THR A 109 15.14 18.31 -11.86
C THR A 109 16.05 17.27 -11.21
N SER A 110 15.70 15.97 -11.27
CA SER A 110 16.62 14.93 -10.76
C SER A 110 17.98 14.94 -11.45
N GLU A 111 17.99 15.20 -12.76
CA GLU A 111 19.19 15.13 -13.59
C GLU A 111 20.17 16.28 -13.28
N ASN A 112 19.65 17.50 -13.09
CA ASN A 112 20.50 18.67 -12.83
C ASN A 112 20.77 18.94 -11.34
N PHE A 113 20.06 18.27 -10.43
CA PHE A 113 20.18 18.51 -8.99
C PHE A 113 21.61 18.29 -8.49
N LEU A 114 22.21 17.12 -8.77
CA LEU A 114 23.54 16.77 -8.27
C LEU A 114 24.63 17.70 -8.83
N PRO A 115 24.75 17.91 -10.16
CA PRO A 115 25.76 18.82 -10.70
C PRO A 115 25.64 20.25 -10.15
N LEU A 116 24.42 20.75 -9.95
CA LEU A 116 24.19 22.08 -9.39
C LEU A 116 24.50 22.14 -7.89
N TYR A 117 24.18 21.08 -7.14
CA TYR A 117 24.49 20.99 -5.72
C TYR A 117 26.01 20.93 -5.48
N GLU A 118 26.73 20.13 -6.27
CA GLU A 118 28.19 20.05 -6.29
C GLU A 118 28.82 21.42 -6.60
N ALA A 119 28.37 22.07 -7.67
CA ALA A 119 28.85 23.40 -8.04
C ALA A 119 28.57 24.41 -6.91
N ALA A 120 27.38 24.38 -6.31
CA ALA A 120 27.03 25.29 -5.22
C ALA A 120 27.92 25.08 -3.99
N LEU A 121 28.26 23.84 -3.63
CA LEU A 121 29.20 23.53 -2.55
C LEU A 121 30.60 24.02 -2.87
N PHE A 122 31.12 23.69 -4.06
CA PHE A 122 32.48 24.03 -4.47
C PHE A 122 32.70 25.55 -4.58
N PHE A 123 31.79 26.26 -5.26
CA PHE A 123 31.85 27.70 -5.42
C PHE A 123 31.31 28.48 -4.21
N GLY A 124 30.81 27.79 -3.18
CA GLY A 124 30.30 28.39 -1.95
C GLY A 124 29.14 29.36 -2.19
N VAL A 125 28.15 28.91 -2.95
CA VAL A 125 26.94 29.68 -3.31
C VAL A 125 25.78 29.27 -2.39
N GLU A 126 25.72 29.86 -1.20
CA GLU A 126 24.75 29.53 -0.14
C GLU A 126 23.28 29.63 -0.59
N LYS A 127 22.96 30.64 -1.41
CA LYS A 127 21.60 30.81 -1.95
C LYS A 127 21.17 29.63 -2.83
N LEU A 128 22.10 29.08 -3.61
CA LEU A 128 21.80 27.94 -4.49
C LEU A 128 21.64 26.66 -3.67
N LEU A 129 22.47 26.45 -2.64
CA LEU A 129 22.31 25.34 -1.69
C LEU A 129 20.94 25.36 -1.01
N LEU A 130 20.45 26.54 -0.61
CA LEU A 130 19.12 26.71 -0.04
C LEU A 130 18.00 26.30 -1.03
N VAL A 131 18.14 26.68 -2.30
CA VAL A 131 17.19 26.31 -3.37
C VAL A 131 17.21 24.80 -3.59
N CYS A 132 18.38 24.18 -3.68
CA CYS A 132 18.52 22.73 -3.80
C CYS A 132 17.89 22.00 -2.60
N ARG A 133 18.14 22.44 -1.37
CA ARG A 133 17.51 21.88 -0.16
C ARG A 133 16.00 22.03 -0.18
N SER A 134 15.49 23.17 -0.63
CA SER A 134 14.05 23.42 -0.75
C SER A 134 13.40 22.51 -1.78
N TRP A 135 14.08 22.26 -2.91
CA TRP A 135 13.63 21.31 -3.91
C TRP A 135 13.65 19.87 -3.38
N LEU A 136 14.74 19.46 -2.73
CA LEU A 136 14.83 18.11 -2.16
C LEU A 136 13.74 17.90 -1.10
N ASN A 137 13.50 18.90 -0.25
CA ASN A 137 12.38 18.92 0.67
C ASN A 137 11.06 18.79 -0.07
N TYR A 138 10.81 19.57 -1.12
CA TYR A 138 9.57 19.49 -1.89
C TYR A 138 9.32 18.09 -2.47
N VAL A 139 10.36 17.42 -2.98
CA VAL A 139 10.22 16.11 -3.62
C VAL A 139 10.14 14.95 -2.62
N THR A 140 10.71 15.12 -1.42
CA THR A 140 10.69 14.11 -0.35
C THR A 140 9.61 14.34 0.71
N SER A 141 9.05 15.55 0.80
CA SER A 141 8.06 15.94 1.82
C SER A 141 6.64 15.51 1.49
N GLU A 142 5.89 15.31 2.57
CA GLU A 142 4.54 14.80 2.62
C GLU A 142 3.53 15.76 1.98
N GLY A 143 2.86 15.25 0.96
CA GLY A 143 1.61 15.84 0.51
C GLY A 143 0.73 14.88 -0.27
N ARG A 144 1.27 13.77 -0.76
CA ARG A 144 0.48 12.75 -1.43
C ARG A 144 1.08 11.39 -1.09
N ILE A 145 0.22 10.52 -0.56
CA ILE A 145 -0.13 9.14 -0.92
C ILE A 145 0.41 8.59 -2.28
N ARG A 146 1.27 9.28 -3.01
CA ARG A 146 1.85 8.90 -4.29
C ARG A 146 3.36 8.72 -4.11
N PRO A 147 3.97 7.80 -4.89
CA PRO A 147 5.41 7.64 -4.88
C PRO A 147 6.14 8.95 -5.21
N PRO A 148 7.43 9.07 -4.84
CA PRO A 148 8.26 10.19 -5.28
C PRO A 148 8.08 10.41 -6.79
N GLN A 149 7.99 11.66 -7.22
CA GLN A 149 7.90 11.99 -8.66
C GLN A 149 9.20 11.66 -9.43
N LEU A 150 10.20 11.07 -8.74
CA LEU A 150 11.53 10.77 -9.26
C LEU A 150 11.68 9.27 -9.53
N HIS A 151 12.58 8.96 -10.45
CA HIS A 151 13.02 7.58 -10.63
C HIS A 151 13.83 7.13 -9.40
N LEU A 152 13.69 5.86 -9.04
CA LEU A 152 14.44 5.27 -7.93
C LEU A 152 15.96 5.37 -8.15
N GLY A 153 16.43 5.22 -9.40
CA GLY A 153 17.84 5.38 -9.75
C GLY A 153 18.41 6.74 -9.36
N ASP A 154 17.68 7.82 -9.66
CA ASP A 154 18.10 9.19 -9.32
C ASP A 154 18.24 9.37 -7.81
N LEU A 155 17.28 8.85 -7.02
CA LEU A 155 17.33 8.92 -5.56
C LEU A 155 18.51 8.11 -4.99
N VAL A 156 18.80 6.96 -5.57
CA VAL A 156 19.96 6.15 -5.19
C VAL A 156 21.25 6.90 -5.47
N HIS A 157 21.40 7.51 -6.66
CA HIS A 157 22.57 8.32 -7.00
C HIS A 157 22.73 9.53 -6.07
N ILE A 158 21.64 10.22 -5.75
CA ILE A 158 21.67 11.34 -4.80
C ILE A 158 22.12 10.86 -3.41
N TRP A 159 21.63 9.71 -2.96
CA TRP A 159 22.02 9.12 -1.70
C TRP A 159 23.49 8.66 -1.68
N GLU A 160 23.98 8.06 -2.77
CA GLU A 160 25.39 7.67 -2.90
C GLU A 160 26.33 8.86 -2.82
N TYR A 161 26.03 9.91 -3.59
CA TYR A 161 26.77 11.17 -3.53
C TYR A 161 26.77 11.74 -2.11
N GLY A 162 25.60 11.78 -1.48
CA GLY A 162 25.47 12.35 -0.14
C GLY A 162 26.22 11.54 0.93
N ARG A 163 26.37 10.22 0.75
CA ARG A 163 27.18 9.35 1.60
C ARG A 163 28.68 9.63 1.42
N GLU A 164 29.15 9.73 0.19
CA GLU A 164 30.57 9.97 -0.13
C GLU A 164 31.04 11.34 0.37
N ASN A 165 30.16 12.35 0.31
CA ASN A 165 30.46 13.72 0.68
C ASN A 165 29.96 14.11 2.09
N ALA A 166 29.48 13.14 2.87
CA ALA A 166 28.98 13.33 4.25
C ALA A 166 27.95 14.48 4.38
N THR A 167 27.02 14.54 3.44
CA THR A 167 25.95 15.56 3.42
C THR A 167 24.87 15.27 4.45
N ASP A 168 24.17 16.32 4.88
CA ASP A 168 23.19 16.29 5.96
C ASP A 168 21.77 15.83 5.55
N PHE A 169 21.50 15.66 4.25
CA PHE A 169 20.20 15.23 3.74
C PHE A 169 20.03 13.69 3.63
N ILE A 170 21.05 12.90 3.97
CA ILE A 170 20.99 11.43 3.94
C ILE A 170 19.88 10.83 4.82
N PRO A 171 19.67 11.30 6.06
CA PRO A 171 18.57 10.80 6.90
C PRO A 171 17.21 11.04 6.26
N GLN A 172 17.01 12.20 5.64
CA GLN A 172 15.76 12.57 4.96
C GLN A 172 15.46 11.66 3.75
N LEU A 173 16.47 11.34 2.94
CA LEU A 173 16.31 10.42 1.82
C LEU A 173 16.01 9.00 2.27
N THR A 174 16.74 8.53 3.29
CA THR A 174 16.54 7.19 3.87
C THR A 174 15.13 7.06 4.43
N ASP A 175 14.67 8.09 5.14
CA ASP A 175 13.32 8.18 5.68
C ASP A 175 12.26 8.20 4.56
N CYS A 176 12.43 9.01 3.51
CA CYS A 176 11.54 9.03 2.34
C CYS A 176 11.42 7.64 1.68
N LEU A 177 12.53 6.93 1.49
CA LEU A 177 12.56 5.59 0.89
C LEU A 177 11.95 4.54 1.82
N ALA A 178 12.20 4.62 3.13
CA ALA A 178 11.61 3.69 4.11
C ALA A 178 10.09 3.82 4.19
N ARG A 179 9.55 5.05 4.15
CA ARG A 179 8.11 5.32 4.09
C ARG A 179 7.46 4.81 2.80
N ASN A 180 8.21 4.78 1.71
CA ASN A 180 7.75 4.36 0.38
C ASN A 180 8.34 3.01 -0.04
N PHE A 181 8.61 2.11 0.92
CA PHE A 181 9.33 0.87 0.64
C PHE A 181 8.61 -0.02 -0.38
N ILE A 182 7.29 -0.13 -0.32
CA ILE A 182 6.49 -0.90 -1.30
C ILE A 182 6.62 -0.35 -2.72
N TRP A 183 6.68 0.97 -2.87
CA TRP A 183 6.97 1.56 -4.19
C TRP A 183 8.38 1.22 -4.64
N MET A 184 9.36 1.39 -3.75
CA MET A 184 10.76 1.09 -4.05
C MET A 184 10.96 -0.36 -4.51
N THR A 185 10.28 -1.34 -3.90
CA THR A 185 10.36 -2.76 -4.29
C THR A 185 9.62 -3.08 -5.59
N SER A 186 8.68 -2.24 -6.01
CA SER A 186 7.99 -2.37 -7.30
C SER A 186 8.77 -1.82 -8.48
N CYS A 187 9.83 -1.03 -8.23
CA CYS A 187 10.67 -0.45 -9.28
C CYS A 187 11.61 -1.51 -9.89
N ASP A 188 11.73 -1.53 -11.21
CA ASP A 188 12.62 -2.46 -11.93
C ASP A 188 14.08 -2.33 -11.48
N SER A 189 14.51 -1.13 -11.10
CA SER A 189 15.86 -0.84 -10.62
C SER A 189 16.10 -1.19 -9.15
N PHE A 190 15.17 -1.83 -8.45
CA PHE A 190 15.30 -2.18 -7.04
C PHE A 190 16.55 -3.03 -6.74
N HIS A 191 16.92 -3.91 -7.65
CA HIS A 191 18.12 -4.74 -7.53
C HIS A 191 19.44 -3.93 -7.48
N ASN A 192 19.43 -2.69 -7.98
CA ASN A 192 20.57 -1.77 -7.97
C ASN A 192 20.69 -0.97 -6.66
N VAL A 193 19.73 -1.08 -5.75
CA VAL A 193 19.77 -0.36 -4.47
C VAL A 193 20.97 -0.85 -3.65
N PRO A 194 21.87 0.04 -3.17
CA PRO A 194 23.01 -0.35 -2.35
C PRO A 194 22.60 -1.03 -1.05
N PHE A 195 23.36 -2.04 -0.62
CA PHE A 195 23.07 -2.81 0.59
C PHE A 195 22.91 -1.92 1.84
N GLU A 196 23.78 -0.92 2.00
CA GLU A 196 23.75 -0.01 3.15
C GLU A 196 22.47 0.83 3.18
N LEU A 197 22.01 1.32 2.03
CA LEU A 197 20.76 2.06 1.91
C LEU A 197 19.57 1.14 2.23
N LEU A 198 19.55 -0.07 1.65
CA LEU A 198 18.51 -1.06 1.92
C LEU A 198 18.44 -1.39 3.43
N LEU A 199 19.59 -1.68 4.06
CA LEU A 199 19.67 -1.97 5.48
C LEU A 199 19.21 -0.78 6.33
N SER A 200 19.58 0.44 5.96
CA SER A 200 19.17 1.66 6.65
C SER A 200 17.65 1.89 6.55
N CYS A 201 17.06 1.61 5.38
CA CYS A 201 15.61 1.68 5.19
C CYS A 201 14.87 0.64 6.05
N VAL A 202 15.36 -0.60 6.07
CA VAL A 202 14.72 -1.70 6.82
C VAL A 202 14.80 -1.48 8.34
N LYS A 203 15.87 -0.86 8.82
CA LYS A 203 16.01 -0.46 10.23
C LYS A 203 15.23 0.80 10.60
N HIS A 204 14.76 1.55 9.61
CA HIS A 204 14.14 2.83 9.84
C HIS A 204 12.79 2.68 10.59
N PRO A 205 12.49 3.51 11.61
CA PRO A 205 11.23 3.45 12.35
C PRO A 205 9.99 3.63 11.46
N CYS A 206 10.10 4.45 10.41
CA CYS A 206 9.03 4.72 9.45
C CYS A 206 8.92 3.68 8.32
N LEU A 207 9.62 2.53 8.42
CA LEU A 207 9.52 1.47 7.42
C LEU A 207 8.05 1.05 7.24
N THR A 208 7.52 1.32 6.06
CA THR A 208 6.11 1.06 5.73
C THR A 208 6.03 -0.03 4.67
N VAL A 209 5.47 -1.17 5.07
CA VAL A 209 5.25 -2.36 4.23
C VAL A 209 3.85 -2.90 4.48
N ASP A 210 3.25 -3.49 3.45
CA ASP A 210 1.91 -4.06 3.56
C ASP A 210 1.87 -5.28 4.49
N SER A 211 2.96 -6.06 4.51
CA SER A 211 3.15 -7.17 5.45
C SER A 211 4.62 -7.56 5.61
N GLU A 212 4.93 -8.35 6.64
CA GLU A 212 6.27 -8.94 6.81
C GLU A 212 6.62 -9.92 5.69
N LYS A 213 5.62 -10.52 5.02
CA LYS A 213 5.82 -11.27 3.79
C LYS A 213 6.37 -10.39 2.69
N HIS A 214 5.79 -9.21 2.44
CA HIS A 214 6.28 -8.29 1.41
C HIS A 214 7.74 -7.87 1.65
N LEU A 215 8.08 -7.55 2.90
CA LEU A 215 9.46 -7.24 3.28
C LEU A 215 10.40 -8.42 3.01
N CYS A 216 10.00 -9.63 3.43
CA CYS A 216 10.78 -10.84 3.25
C CYS A 216 10.99 -11.20 1.78
N ASP A 217 9.94 -11.19 0.97
CA ASP A 217 10.02 -11.48 -0.46
C ASP A 217 10.90 -10.45 -1.19
N ALA A 218 10.78 -9.16 -0.85
CA ALA A 218 11.63 -8.10 -1.40
C ALA A 218 13.12 -8.33 -1.09
N ILE A 219 13.45 -8.61 0.17
CA ILE A 219 14.85 -8.89 0.59
C ILE A 219 15.38 -10.14 -0.13
N LEU A 220 14.58 -11.20 -0.24
CA LEU A 220 14.98 -12.43 -0.94
C LEU A 220 15.22 -12.18 -2.43
N LEU A 221 14.38 -11.37 -3.08
CA LEU A 221 14.55 -10.98 -4.48
C LEU A 221 15.83 -10.15 -4.68
N TRP A 222 16.07 -9.16 -3.82
CA TRP A 222 17.28 -8.34 -3.87
C TRP A 222 18.54 -9.18 -3.69
N LEU A 223 18.53 -10.11 -2.71
CA LEU A 223 19.64 -11.01 -2.46
C LEU A 223 19.90 -11.93 -3.65
N ALA A 224 18.85 -12.50 -4.25
CA ALA A 224 18.98 -13.37 -5.41
C ALA A 224 19.68 -12.66 -6.58
N ALA A 225 19.35 -11.39 -6.82
CA ALA A 225 19.97 -10.57 -7.85
C ALA A 225 21.44 -10.20 -7.53
N ASN A 226 21.79 -10.10 -6.25
CA ASN A 226 23.12 -9.65 -5.77
C ASN A 226 24.02 -10.77 -5.24
N THR A 227 23.66 -12.04 -5.47
CA THR A 227 24.44 -13.19 -5.01
C THR A 227 25.75 -13.30 -5.80
N ILE A 228 26.89 -13.22 -5.12
CA ILE A 228 28.22 -13.52 -5.70
C ILE A 228 28.36 -15.05 -5.81
N PRO A 229 29.02 -15.60 -6.84
CA PRO A 229 29.31 -17.03 -6.93
C PRO A 229 29.92 -17.59 -5.64
N TYR A 230 29.51 -18.80 -5.28
CA TYR A 230 29.80 -19.50 -4.02
C TYR A 230 31.29 -19.58 -3.61
N ASP A 231 32.22 -19.31 -4.53
CA ASP A 231 33.67 -19.49 -4.34
C ASP A 231 34.35 -18.42 -3.44
N LEU A 232 33.67 -17.33 -3.08
CA LEU A 232 34.21 -16.28 -2.18
C LEU A 232 33.69 -16.32 -0.73
N LEU A 233 32.79 -17.26 -0.39
CA LEU A 233 31.95 -17.22 0.82
C LEU A 233 32.56 -17.83 2.10
N ASN A 234 33.78 -18.37 2.06
CA ASN A 234 34.30 -19.20 3.15
C ASN A 234 35.12 -18.48 4.23
N SER A 235 35.29 -17.14 4.20
CA SER A 235 36.15 -16.47 5.19
C SER A 235 35.47 -15.40 6.07
N THR A 236 34.28 -14.92 5.74
CA THR A 236 33.53 -13.97 6.59
C THR A 236 32.03 -14.21 6.42
N GLY A 237 31.31 -14.43 7.52
CA GLY A 237 29.85 -14.59 7.48
C GLY A 237 29.24 -13.41 6.74
N ASP A 238 28.45 -13.69 5.70
CA ASP A 238 27.94 -12.66 4.78
C ASP A 238 27.15 -11.61 5.57
N ALA A 239 27.71 -10.39 5.67
CA ALA A 239 27.08 -9.25 6.32
C ALA A 239 25.67 -8.98 5.76
N ARG A 240 25.38 -9.44 4.54
CA ARG A 240 24.07 -9.37 3.90
C ARG A 240 23.02 -10.24 4.54
N VAL A 241 23.40 -11.33 5.23
CA VAL A 241 22.47 -12.18 6.00
C VAL A 241 21.99 -11.46 7.27
N ALA A 242 22.71 -10.44 7.74
CA ALA A 242 22.29 -9.64 8.89
C ALA A 242 20.95 -8.92 8.66
N ILE A 243 20.59 -8.60 7.41
CA ILE A 243 19.31 -7.94 7.13
C ILE A 243 18.10 -8.81 7.54
N PHE A 244 18.25 -10.14 7.57
CA PHE A 244 17.18 -11.04 7.99
C PHE A 244 16.88 -10.95 9.49
N THR A 245 17.76 -10.37 10.32
CA THR A 245 17.45 -10.15 11.75
C THR A 245 16.42 -9.06 11.95
N GLU A 246 16.21 -8.20 10.95
CA GLU A 246 15.20 -7.13 10.98
C GLU A 246 13.80 -7.63 10.58
N ILE A 247 13.70 -8.81 9.96
CA ILE A 247 12.41 -9.42 9.62
C ILE A 247 11.77 -10.00 10.89
N ARG A 248 10.52 -9.64 11.14
CA ARG A 248 9.76 -10.12 12.29
C ARG A 248 9.25 -11.53 12.02
N THR A 249 10.11 -12.52 12.27
CA THR A 249 9.86 -13.94 11.92
C THR A 249 8.56 -14.51 12.50
N SER A 250 8.09 -14.01 13.64
CA SER A 250 6.81 -14.36 14.27
C SER A 250 5.58 -13.81 13.57
N LEU A 251 5.73 -12.91 12.60
CA LEU A 251 4.64 -12.27 11.86
C LEU A 251 4.61 -12.68 10.38
N LEU A 252 5.48 -13.60 9.97
CA LEU A 252 5.43 -14.17 8.63
C LEU A 252 4.22 -15.12 8.48
N PRO A 253 3.62 -15.20 7.29
CA PRO A 253 2.63 -16.22 6.98
C PRO A 253 3.22 -17.62 7.06
N LEU A 254 2.47 -18.56 7.65
CA LEU A 254 2.90 -19.96 7.79
C LEU A 254 3.24 -20.60 6.43
N PRO A 255 2.46 -20.42 5.35
CA PRO A 255 2.77 -21.01 4.05
C PRO A 255 4.12 -20.54 3.49
N LEU A 256 4.44 -19.25 3.67
CA LEU A 256 5.72 -18.68 3.23
C LEU A 256 6.88 -19.27 4.03
N ALA A 257 6.80 -19.24 5.36
CA ALA A 257 7.84 -19.75 6.24
C ALA A 257 8.09 -21.25 5.99
N ALA A 258 7.03 -22.05 5.85
CA ALA A 258 7.13 -23.47 5.53
C ALA A 258 7.73 -23.70 4.12
N GLY A 259 7.31 -22.93 3.12
CA GLY A 259 7.80 -23.05 1.74
C GLY A 259 9.28 -22.70 1.59
N LYS A 260 9.80 -21.76 2.39
CA LYS A 260 11.20 -21.30 2.32
C LYS A 260 12.18 -22.12 3.18
N ARG A 261 11.74 -23.19 3.86
CA ARG A 261 12.63 -24.06 4.67
C ARG A 261 13.79 -24.68 3.87
N ARG A 262 13.61 -24.84 2.55
CA ARG A 262 14.63 -25.39 1.65
C ARG A 262 15.51 -24.32 0.97
N CYS A 263 15.28 -23.03 1.24
CA CYS A 263 16.07 -21.95 0.67
C CYS A 263 17.46 -21.89 1.34
N PRO A 264 18.59 -21.99 0.62
CA PRO A 264 19.92 -22.04 1.22
C PRO A 264 20.22 -20.85 2.15
N LEU A 265 19.88 -19.64 1.72
CA LEU A 265 20.15 -18.39 2.44
C LEU A 265 19.17 -18.13 3.60
N PHE A 266 17.97 -18.71 3.56
CA PHE A 266 16.87 -18.38 4.48
C PHE A 266 16.39 -19.55 5.35
N SER A 267 16.86 -20.77 5.10
CA SER A 267 16.41 -22.01 5.76
C SER A 267 16.39 -21.92 7.29
N LYS A 268 17.46 -21.39 7.90
CA LYS A 268 17.56 -21.20 9.37
C LYS A 268 16.51 -20.22 9.90
N PHE A 269 16.24 -19.13 9.18
CA PHE A 269 15.24 -18.13 9.56
C PHE A 269 13.82 -18.65 9.35
N ALA A 270 13.58 -19.34 8.24
CA ALA A 270 12.33 -20.03 7.96
C ALA A 270 11.98 -21.06 9.05
N GLU A 271 12.94 -21.87 9.50
CA GLU A 271 12.71 -22.85 10.56
C GLU A 271 12.41 -22.19 11.91
N ARG A 272 13.13 -21.12 12.27
CA ARG A 272 12.82 -20.32 13.46
C ARG A 272 11.43 -19.70 13.39
N SER A 273 11.06 -19.18 12.23
CA SER A 273 9.73 -18.60 11.98
C SER A 273 8.64 -19.65 12.14
N VAL A 274 8.76 -20.82 11.52
CA VAL A 274 7.78 -21.92 11.67
C VAL A 274 7.62 -22.31 13.15
N ASN A 275 8.72 -22.47 13.88
CA ASN A 275 8.66 -22.82 15.30
C ASN A 275 7.98 -21.73 16.14
N ALA A 276 8.26 -20.44 15.86
CA ALA A 276 7.62 -19.31 16.54
C ALA A 276 6.12 -19.21 16.21
N ILE A 277 5.75 -19.43 14.95
CA ILE A 277 4.35 -19.42 14.50
C ILE A 277 3.57 -20.54 15.18
N LEU A 278 4.11 -21.76 15.17
CA LEU A 278 3.46 -22.91 15.80
C LEU A 278 3.34 -22.71 17.31
N SER A 279 4.39 -22.23 17.98
CA SER A 279 4.33 -22.00 19.42
C SER A 279 3.29 -20.94 19.80
N LEU A 280 3.19 -19.85 19.02
CA LEU A 280 2.14 -18.84 19.19
C LEU A 280 0.75 -19.38 18.88
N ALA A 281 0.62 -20.22 17.85
CA ALA A 281 -0.66 -20.77 17.41
C ALA A 281 -1.22 -21.86 18.35
N THR A 282 -0.36 -22.66 18.98
CA THR A 282 -0.78 -23.78 19.84
C THR A 282 -0.98 -23.39 21.31
N SER A 283 -0.51 -22.21 21.71
CA SER A 283 -0.54 -21.79 23.12
C SER A 283 -1.93 -21.27 23.51
N SER A 284 -2.76 -22.14 24.10
CA SER A 284 -4.07 -21.79 24.68
C SER A 284 -3.99 -20.78 25.84
N SER A 285 -2.83 -20.70 26.50
CA SER A 285 -2.52 -19.66 27.48
C SER A 285 -1.48 -18.71 26.92
N PHE A 286 -1.91 -17.60 26.32
CA PHE A 286 -1.02 -16.50 25.96
C PHE A 286 -0.37 -15.95 27.23
N SER A 287 0.87 -16.39 27.51
CA SER A 287 1.79 -15.67 28.39
C SER A 287 2.83 -15.04 27.48
N LEU A 288 2.61 -13.77 27.11
CA LEU A 288 3.61 -12.93 26.45
C LEU A 288 4.99 -13.01 27.11
N ALA A 289 5.02 -13.27 28.43
CA ALA A 289 6.24 -13.40 29.23
C ALA A 289 7.03 -14.71 29.00
N ASN A 290 6.40 -15.76 28.45
CA ASN A 290 7.05 -17.09 28.32
C ASN A 290 7.77 -17.29 26.97
N ILE A 291 7.39 -16.55 25.92
CA ILE A 291 7.91 -16.76 24.55
C ILE A 291 9.17 -15.91 24.28
N LEU A 292 9.26 -14.74 24.92
CA LEU A 292 10.42 -13.85 24.84
C LEU A 292 10.87 -13.60 26.27
N GLY A 293 11.87 -14.34 26.73
CA GLY A 293 12.41 -14.24 28.08
C GLY A 293 12.77 -12.80 28.45
N GLY A 294 11.81 -12.07 29.03
CA GLY A 294 11.96 -10.71 29.54
C GLY A 294 12.16 -9.63 28.47
N GLY A 295 11.06 -9.06 27.97
CA GLY A 295 10.94 -7.60 27.86
C GLY A 295 10.83 -6.96 26.48
N ASP A 296 11.32 -7.57 25.39
CA ASP A 296 11.23 -6.95 24.06
C ASP A 296 10.11 -7.57 23.20
N PHE A 297 9.00 -6.84 23.07
CA PHE A 297 7.87 -7.23 22.23
C PHE A 297 7.96 -6.68 20.79
N SER A 298 9.08 -6.05 20.40
CA SER A 298 9.26 -5.44 19.08
C SER A 298 9.00 -6.42 17.93
N GLN A 299 9.41 -7.68 18.10
CA GLN A 299 9.27 -8.76 17.11
C GLN A 299 7.81 -9.26 16.95
N LEU A 300 6.93 -8.96 17.91
CA LEU A 300 5.52 -9.36 17.88
C LEU A 300 4.58 -8.25 17.45
N ARG A 301 5.05 -7.00 17.38
CA ARG A 301 4.27 -5.87 16.91
C ARG A 301 4.18 -5.90 15.39
N ILE A 302 3.01 -5.72 14.85
CA ILE A 302 2.80 -5.47 13.41
C ILE A 302 3.39 -4.10 13.08
N ARG A 303 4.00 -3.96 11.90
CA ARG A 303 4.51 -2.67 11.41
C ARG A 303 3.34 -1.81 10.97
N LEU A 304 3.06 -0.78 11.75
CA LEU A 304 2.03 0.21 11.47
C LEU A 304 2.63 1.58 11.63
N THR A 305 2.51 2.39 10.59
CA THR A 305 2.96 3.78 10.53
C THR A 305 1.77 4.64 10.12
N GLU A 306 1.91 5.96 10.21
CA GLU A 306 0.90 6.88 9.69
C GLU A 306 0.72 6.80 8.15
N TYR A 307 1.65 6.13 7.45
CA TYR A 307 1.62 5.93 6.00
C TYR A 307 1.07 4.57 5.57
N THR A 308 0.80 3.65 6.50
CA THR A 308 0.31 2.31 6.17
C THR A 308 -1.08 2.40 5.55
N LYS A 309 -1.21 1.97 4.29
CA LYS A 309 -2.51 1.90 3.59
C LYS A 309 -3.13 0.52 3.57
N ILE A 310 -2.29 -0.49 3.40
CA ILE A 310 -2.69 -1.89 3.35
C ILE A 310 -2.08 -2.58 4.55
N LEU A 311 -2.93 -3.26 5.32
CA LEU A 311 -2.52 -4.16 6.38
C LEU A 311 -2.86 -5.59 5.95
N ASP A 312 -1.85 -6.32 5.49
CA ASP A 312 -1.99 -7.72 5.08
C ASP A 312 -1.44 -8.66 6.17
N LEU A 313 -2.34 -9.37 6.82
CA LEU A 313 -2.06 -10.41 7.82
C LEU A 313 -2.46 -11.80 7.30
N SER A 314 -2.71 -11.93 5.99
CA SER A 314 -3.25 -13.15 5.41
C SER A 314 -2.32 -14.35 5.59
N GLY A 315 -2.91 -15.49 5.97
CA GLY A 315 -2.17 -16.74 6.18
C GLY A 315 -1.27 -16.74 7.42
N CYS A 316 -1.50 -15.84 8.38
CA CYS A 316 -0.83 -15.80 9.67
C CYS A 316 -1.73 -16.43 10.76
N PRO A 317 -1.68 -17.76 10.99
CA PRO A 317 -2.53 -18.42 11.98
C PRO A 317 -2.25 -18.01 13.43
N GLN A 318 -1.06 -17.49 13.69
CA GLN A 318 -0.64 -17.01 15.00
C GLN A 318 -1.27 -15.67 15.40
N ILE A 319 -1.86 -14.92 14.46
CA ILE A 319 -2.42 -13.60 14.75
C ILE A 319 -3.70 -13.77 15.56
N SER A 320 -3.65 -13.29 16.80
CA SER A 320 -4.75 -13.27 17.75
C SER A 320 -5.11 -11.82 18.12
N LEU A 321 -6.28 -11.62 18.73
CA LEU A 321 -6.71 -10.29 19.17
C LEU A 321 -5.69 -9.58 20.08
N PRO A 322 -5.06 -10.25 21.07
CA PRO A 322 -3.99 -9.64 21.89
C PRO A 322 -2.79 -9.14 21.08
N LEU A 323 -2.35 -9.87 20.06
CA LEU A 323 -1.22 -9.46 19.20
C LEU A 323 -1.59 -8.28 18.30
N LEU A 324 -2.81 -8.29 17.75
CA LEU A 324 -3.34 -7.16 17.01
C LEU A 324 -3.39 -5.90 17.89
N LEU A 325 -3.98 -6.02 19.09
CA LEU A 325 -4.12 -4.91 20.02
C LEU A 325 -2.75 -4.39 20.51
N LEU A 326 -1.80 -5.28 20.78
CA LEU A 326 -0.42 -4.91 21.13
C LEU A 326 0.16 -3.94 20.09
N SER A 327 -0.12 -4.16 18.81
CA SER A 327 0.39 -3.35 17.70
C SER A 327 -0.26 -1.96 17.62
N MET A 328 -1.50 -1.83 18.11
CA MET A 328 -2.25 -0.57 18.12
C MET A 328 -2.06 0.25 19.40
N LEU A 329 -1.31 -0.25 20.40
CA LEU A 329 -1.04 0.49 21.63
C LEU A 329 0.28 1.26 21.53
N PRO A 330 0.43 2.43 22.17
CA PRO A 330 1.69 3.19 22.16
C PRO A 330 2.87 2.37 22.70
N PHE A 331 4.08 2.65 22.21
CA PHE A 331 5.28 1.90 22.60
C PHE A 331 5.63 2.02 24.09
N SER A 332 5.31 3.15 24.74
CA SER A 332 5.49 3.34 26.18
C SER A 332 4.77 2.29 27.04
N TYR A 333 3.73 1.68 26.47
CA TYR A 333 2.90 0.68 27.13
C TYR A 333 3.40 -0.77 26.96
N SER A 334 4.42 -1.03 26.13
CA SER A 334 4.98 -2.39 25.97
C SER A 334 5.74 -2.89 27.20
N VAL A 335 6.16 -1.99 28.09
CA VAL A 335 6.91 -2.31 29.31
C VAL A 335 5.98 -2.42 30.54
N ASP A 336 4.69 -2.12 30.38
CA ASP A 336 3.74 -2.10 31.48
C ASP A 336 3.25 -3.51 31.84
N THR A 337 3.72 -4.03 32.98
CA THR A 337 3.30 -5.31 33.55
C THR A 337 1.78 -5.42 33.77
N MET A 338 1.07 -4.31 33.93
CA MET A 338 -0.39 -4.27 34.09
C MET A 338 -1.11 -4.55 32.76
N LEU A 339 -0.57 -4.07 31.64
CA LEU A 339 -1.11 -4.38 30.31
C LEU A 339 -0.84 -5.81 29.89
N THR A 340 0.35 -6.34 30.16
CA THR A 340 0.62 -7.77 29.92
C THR A 340 -0.38 -8.64 30.67
N LYS A 341 -0.71 -8.29 31.92
CA LYS A 341 -1.77 -8.96 32.68
C LYS A 341 -3.16 -8.80 32.04
N LYS A 342 -3.53 -7.60 31.56
CA LYS A 342 -4.81 -7.35 30.88
C LYS A 342 -4.92 -8.11 29.55
N LEU A 343 -3.87 -8.12 28.72
CA LEU A 343 -3.80 -8.86 27.45
C LEU A 343 -3.86 -10.38 27.69
N ASN A 344 -3.15 -10.88 28.69
CA ASN A 344 -3.23 -12.29 29.07
C ASN A 344 -4.64 -12.64 29.58
N GLN A 345 -5.30 -11.75 30.34
CA GLN A 345 -6.70 -11.94 30.76
C GLN A 345 -7.68 -11.95 29.58
N LEU A 346 -7.48 -11.13 28.54
CA LEU A 346 -8.30 -11.17 27.33
C LEU A 346 -8.15 -12.52 26.63
N SER A 347 -6.92 -13.02 26.52
CA SER A 347 -6.61 -14.31 25.90
C SER A 347 -7.34 -15.46 26.59
N LEU A 348 -7.36 -15.48 27.93
CA LEU A 348 -8.05 -16.49 28.72
C LEU A 348 -9.59 -16.39 28.66
N LYS A 349 -10.14 -15.22 28.32
CA LYS A 349 -11.59 -14.99 28.24
C LYS A 349 -12.20 -15.30 26.87
N LEU A 350 -11.35 -15.48 25.84
CA LEU A 350 -11.78 -15.68 24.45
C LEU A 350 -12.03 -17.16 24.07
N GLU A 351 -11.70 -18.11 24.95
CA GLU A 351 -12.17 -19.51 24.84
C GLU A 351 -13.47 -19.66 25.65
N PRO A 352 -14.66 -20.08 25.13
CA PRO A 352 -15.05 -20.64 23.83
C PRO A 352 -16.16 -19.85 23.06
N SER A 353 -16.61 -20.46 21.96
CA SER A 353 -17.44 -20.03 20.81
C SER A 353 -18.79 -19.31 20.99
N ASP A 354 -19.06 -18.64 22.11
CA ASP A 354 -20.31 -17.87 22.30
C ASP A 354 -20.15 -16.71 23.29
N MET A 355 -18.97 -16.07 23.29
CA MET A 355 -18.70 -14.90 24.12
C MET A 355 -19.26 -13.61 23.52
N ASP A 356 -20.05 -12.91 24.33
CA ASP A 356 -20.58 -11.58 24.03
C ASP A 356 -19.43 -10.55 24.05
N VAL A 357 -18.97 -10.14 22.85
CA VAL A 357 -17.88 -9.17 22.62
C VAL A 357 -18.12 -7.84 23.36
N SER A 358 -19.37 -7.53 23.68
CA SER A 358 -19.76 -6.36 24.49
C SER A 358 -19.19 -6.35 25.92
N ARG A 359 -18.68 -7.49 26.42
CA ARG A 359 -18.07 -7.60 27.76
C ARG A 359 -16.59 -7.22 27.81
N ILE A 360 -15.96 -6.96 26.67
CA ILE A 360 -14.58 -6.49 26.62
C ILE A 360 -14.59 -4.99 26.96
N PRO A 361 -13.89 -4.53 28.01
CA PRO A 361 -13.90 -3.13 28.41
C PRO A 361 -12.93 -2.33 27.51
N TRP A 362 -13.35 -2.04 26.29
CA TRP A 362 -12.56 -1.35 25.25
C TRP A 362 -12.06 0.04 25.68
N GLU A 363 -12.81 0.74 26.53
CA GLU A 363 -12.44 2.04 27.10
C GLU A 363 -11.11 2.01 27.88
N ASN A 364 -10.65 0.83 28.28
CA ASN A 364 -9.40 0.66 29.02
C ASN A 364 -8.15 0.61 28.14
N PHE A 365 -8.29 0.61 26.81
CA PHE A 365 -7.19 0.53 25.87
C PHE A 365 -7.06 1.85 25.09
N PRO A 366 -5.97 2.63 25.27
CA PRO A 366 -5.73 3.85 24.49
C PRO A 366 -5.18 3.44 23.11
N VAL A 367 -6.09 3.04 22.22
CA VAL A 367 -5.74 2.57 20.88
C VAL A 367 -5.31 3.75 20.00
N LEU A 368 -4.21 3.58 19.27
CA LEU A 368 -3.72 4.51 18.26
C LEU A 368 -4.59 4.48 17.00
N THR A 369 -4.64 5.63 16.33
CA THR A 369 -5.34 5.83 15.06
C THR A 369 -4.34 5.86 13.90
N PHE A 370 -4.66 5.13 12.84
CA PHE A 370 -3.90 5.05 11.60
C PHE A 370 -4.82 5.45 10.44
N GLU A 371 -4.88 6.74 10.14
CA GLU A 371 -5.85 7.33 9.21
C GLU A 371 -5.67 6.87 7.76
N ALA A 372 -4.46 6.47 7.37
CA ALA A 372 -4.17 6.04 6.01
C ALA A 372 -4.64 4.61 5.69
N VAL A 373 -4.99 3.79 6.70
CA VAL A 373 -5.33 2.37 6.49
C VAL A 373 -6.68 2.26 5.78
N GLU A 374 -6.64 1.82 4.53
CA GLU A 374 -7.78 1.65 3.64
C GLU A 374 -8.16 0.18 3.45
N VAL A 375 -7.18 -0.73 3.53
CA VAL A 375 -7.37 -2.17 3.28
C VAL A 375 -6.84 -2.99 4.45
N VAL A 376 -7.67 -3.89 4.97
CA VAL A 376 -7.26 -4.90 5.96
C VAL A 376 -7.55 -6.29 5.41
N ASP A 377 -6.51 -7.13 5.34
CA ASP A 377 -6.62 -8.54 4.98
C ASP A 377 -6.23 -9.42 6.18
N VAL A 378 -7.21 -10.14 6.71
CA VAL A 378 -7.07 -11.11 7.81
C VAL A 378 -7.53 -12.50 7.37
N SER A 379 -7.42 -12.77 6.07
CA SER A 379 -7.82 -14.05 5.50
C SER A 379 -6.95 -15.20 6.04
N ASN A 380 -7.57 -16.34 6.33
CA ASN A 380 -6.89 -17.52 6.86
C ASN A 380 -6.14 -17.26 8.19
N CYS A 381 -6.74 -16.46 9.09
CA CYS A 381 -6.29 -16.21 10.47
C CYS A 381 -7.23 -16.90 11.49
N PRO A 382 -7.14 -18.23 11.69
CA PRO A 382 -8.06 -18.99 12.55
C PRO A 382 -8.11 -18.55 14.02
N MET A 383 -7.02 -18.00 14.56
CA MET A 383 -6.99 -17.52 15.95
C MET A 383 -7.54 -16.10 16.14
N LEU A 384 -7.81 -15.38 15.05
CA LEU A 384 -8.34 -14.03 15.14
C LEU A 384 -9.86 -14.07 15.30
N HIS A 385 -10.36 -13.68 16.47
CA HIS A 385 -11.79 -13.42 16.67
C HIS A 385 -12.20 -12.16 15.90
N LEU A 386 -12.70 -12.33 14.68
CA LEU A 386 -13.01 -11.22 13.77
C LEU A 386 -13.98 -10.21 14.39
N GLU A 387 -15.02 -10.68 15.10
CA GLU A 387 -15.99 -9.79 15.77
C GLU A 387 -15.33 -8.84 16.77
N ALA A 388 -14.38 -9.34 17.57
CA ALA A 388 -13.64 -8.51 18.50
C ALA A 388 -12.59 -7.64 17.79
N ALA A 389 -11.98 -8.13 16.70
CA ALA A 389 -11.04 -7.34 15.89
C ALA A 389 -11.71 -6.12 15.24
N ILE A 390 -12.99 -6.21 14.88
CA ILE A 390 -13.76 -5.11 14.30
C ILE A 390 -13.85 -3.92 15.26
N GLU A 391 -13.90 -4.14 16.57
CA GLU A 391 -13.87 -3.03 17.54
C GLU A 391 -12.53 -2.28 17.48
N CYS A 392 -11.40 -3.00 17.34
CA CYS A 392 -10.10 -2.39 17.07
C CYS A 392 -10.12 -1.63 15.74
N PHE A 393 -10.65 -2.23 14.66
CA PHE A 393 -10.67 -1.59 13.34
C PHE A 393 -11.51 -0.31 13.33
N SER A 394 -12.65 -0.32 14.02
CA SER A 394 -13.55 0.85 14.09
C SER A 394 -12.92 2.05 14.79
N THR A 395 -11.95 1.81 15.69
CA THR A 395 -11.26 2.86 16.44
C THR A 395 -9.93 3.23 15.79
N SER A 396 -9.16 2.25 15.33
CA SER A 396 -7.84 2.46 14.73
C SER A 396 -7.88 2.89 13.26
N PHE A 397 -8.85 2.44 12.48
CA PHE A 397 -8.84 2.57 11.01
C PHE A 397 -10.07 3.32 10.50
N PRO A 398 -10.13 4.66 10.70
CA PRO A 398 -11.30 5.45 10.34
C PRO A 398 -11.58 5.48 8.83
N SER A 399 -10.55 5.29 8.00
CA SER A 399 -10.62 5.31 6.53
C SER A 399 -10.78 3.93 5.89
N LEU A 400 -11.10 2.89 6.68
CA LEU A 400 -11.19 1.52 6.19
C LEU A 400 -12.29 1.37 5.12
N THR A 401 -11.88 1.00 3.90
CA THR A 401 -12.78 0.78 2.76
C THR A 401 -12.91 -0.69 2.39
N THR A 402 -11.86 -1.48 2.61
CA THR A 402 -11.82 -2.90 2.22
C THR A 402 -11.49 -3.80 3.40
N LEU A 403 -12.34 -4.81 3.64
CA LEU A 403 -12.06 -5.88 4.59
C LEU A 403 -12.07 -7.23 3.87
N LYS A 404 -10.94 -7.92 3.89
CA LYS A 404 -10.83 -9.32 3.45
C LYS A 404 -10.65 -10.21 4.67
N ALA A 405 -11.59 -11.12 4.87
CA ALA A 405 -11.57 -12.12 5.92
C ALA A 405 -12.03 -13.46 5.36
N ALA A 406 -11.41 -13.88 4.25
CA ALA A 406 -11.69 -15.19 3.68
C ALA A 406 -11.18 -16.29 4.63
N TYR A 407 -11.93 -17.38 4.72
CA TYR A 407 -11.65 -18.55 5.56
C TYR A 407 -11.62 -18.28 7.07
N THR A 408 -12.18 -17.15 7.55
CA THR A 408 -12.43 -16.93 8.98
C THR A 408 -13.77 -17.53 9.40
N LEU A 409 -13.74 -18.78 9.88
CA LEU A 409 -14.93 -19.57 10.20
C LEU A 409 -15.71 -19.10 11.44
N ASN A 410 -15.10 -18.26 12.28
CA ASN A 410 -15.70 -17.78 13.53
C ASN A 410 -16.65 -16.59 13.35
N PHE A 411 -16.77 -16.02 12.15
CA PHE A 411 -17.66 -14.91 11.86
C PHE A 411 -18.97 -15.43 11.25
N ARG A 412 -20.11 -15.17 11.89
CA ARG A 412 -21.45 -15.47 11.34
C ARG A 412 -21.94 -14.32 10.46
N THR A 413 -22.56 -14.61 9.33
CA THR A 413 -22.92 -13.57 8.34
C THR A 413 -23.96 -12.59 8.87
N MET A 414 -24.84 -13.01 9.78
CA MET A 414 -25.77 -12.12 10.49
C MET A 414 -25.08 -10.96 11.24
N LYS A 415 -23.77 -11.07 11.50
CA LYS A 415 -22.93 -10.03 12.12
C LYS A 415 -22.43 -8.98 11.13
N LEU A 416 -22.63 -9.17 9.82
CA LEU A 416 -22.30 -8.20 8.77
C LEU A 416 -22.90 -6.82 9.07
N TYR A 417 -24.13 -6.76 9.57
CA TYR A 417 -24.77 -5.49 9.94
C TYR A 417 -24.03 -4.75 11.05
N GLN A 418 -23.47 -5.48 12.03
CA GLN A 418 -22.69 -4.89 13.11
C GLN A 418 -21.38 -4.31 12.57
N LEU A 419 -20.70 -5.04 11.68
CA LEU A 419 -19.52 -4.55 10.96
C LEU A 419 -19.82 -3.23 10.23
N LEU A 420 -20.90 -3.18 9.45
CA LEU A 420 -21.27 -1.99 8.66
C LEU A 420 -21.70 -0.79 9.52
N GLN A 421 -22.18 -1.03 10.74
CA GLN A 421 -22.45 0.05 11.70
C GLN A 421 -21.16 0.66 12.25
N LYS A 422 -20.15 -0.16 12.49
CA LYS A 422 -18.87 0.19 13.12
C LYS A 422 -17.86 0.77 12.12
N CYS A 423 -17.87 0.29 10.88
CA CYS A 423 -16.97 0.73 9.81
C CYS A 423 -17.79 1.28 8.64
N PRO A 424 -18.22 2.56 8.70
CA PRO A 424 -19.22 3.11 7.77
C PRO A 424 -18.70 3.40 6.37
N LEU A 425 -17.37 3.47 6.17
CA LEU A 425 -16.73 3.72 4.88
C LEU A 425 -16.45 2.44 4.08
N LEU A 426 -16.76 1.26 4.63
CA LEU A 426 -16.57 -0.01 3.94
C LEU A 426 -17.36 -0.03 2.61
N SER A 427 -16.65 -0.39 1.55
CA SER A 427 -17.17 -0.59 0.20
C SER A 427 -17.00 -2.03 -0.29
N ASP A 428 -15.94 -2.70 0.16
CA ASP A 428 -15.52 -4.00 -0.36
C ASP A 428 -15.34 -4.99 0.80
N ILE A 429 -16.10 -6.08 0.77
CA ILE A 429 -16.06 -7.10 1.82
C ILE A 429 -15.91 -8.48 1.19
N ASP A 430 -14.93 -9.24 1.68
CA ASP A 430 -14.72 -10.64 1.34
C ASP A 430 -14.82 -11.52 2.59
N LEU A 431 -15.86 -12.36 2.64
CA LEU A 431 -16.13 -13.33 3.70
C LEU A 431 -16.21 -14.75 3.15
N THR A 432 -15.46 -15.05 2.09
CA THR A 432 -15.41 -16.39 1.49
C THR A 432 -15.16 -17.45 2.56
N VAL A 433 -15.87 -18.57 2.48
CA VAL A 433 -15.60 -19.79 3.26
C VAL A 433 -15.33 -20.93 2.28
N GLU A 434 -14.57 -21.94 2.71
CA GLU A 434 -14.20 -23.07 1.87
C GLU A 434 -15.42 -23.70 1.18
N SER A 435 -15.59 -23.36 -0.10
CA SER A 435 -16.49 -24.02 -1.04
C SER A 435 -15.72 -25.21 -1.59
N ASN A 436 -15.57 -26.28 -0.81
CA ASN A 436 -14.96 -27.49 -1.35
C ASN A 436 -15.84 -27.95 -2.54
N PRO A 437 -15.36 -27.90 -3.80
CA PRO A 437 -16.11 -28.47 -4.90
C PRO A 437 -15.83 -29.97 -4.82
N VAL A 438 -16.51 -30.64 -3.90
CA VAL A 438 -16.60 -32.09 -3.98
C VAL A 438 -17.37 -32.36 -5.26
N ILE A 439 -16.64 -32.55 -6.37
CA ILE A 439 -17.09 -33.42 -7.45
C ILE A 439 -17.68 -34.63 -6.73
N PRO A 440 -18.98 -34.95 -6.86
CA PRO A 440 -19.54 -36.13 -6.23
C PRO A 440 -19.02 -37.37 -6.97
N ALA A 441 -17.72 -37.62 -6.89
CA ALA A 441 -17.16 -38.94 -7.08
C ALA A 441 -17.62 -39.74 -5.86
N LYS A 442 -18.51 -40.70 -6.12
CA LYS A 442 -18.96 -41.74 -5.20
C LYS A 442 -17.83 -42.25 -4.30
N VAL A 443 -17.65 -41.66 -3.12
CA VAL A 443 -16.89 -42.28 -2.04
C VAL A 443 -17.61 -41.97 -0.75
N SER A 444 -18.27 -42.99 -0.22
CA SER A 444 -18.87 -43.00 1.11
C SER A 444 -17.74 -42.89 2.14
N VAL A 445 -17.54 -41.71 2.72
CA VAL A 445 -16.72 -41.55 3.93
C VAL A 445 -17.65 -41.23 5.07
N ILE A 446 -17.79 -42.20 5.98
CA ILE A 446 -18.50 -42.09 7.25
C ILE A 446 -17.68 -41.14 8.13
N SER A 447 -18.13 -39.90 8.30
CA SER A 447 -17.65 -39.05 9.40
C SER A 447 -18.65 -39.11 10.55
N SER A 448 -18.21 -39.67 11.67
CA SER A 448 -18.95 -39.81 12.90
C SER A 448 -19.07 -38.48 13.66
N PHE A 449 -20.29 -37.93 13.73
CA PHE A 449 -20.72 -37.07 14.83
C PHE A 449 -22.09 -37.54 15.34
N PRO A 450 -22.38 -37.42 16.65
CA PRO A 450 -23.47 -38.14 17.30
C PRO A 450 -24.84 -37.63 16.83
N ALA A 451 -25.71 -38.58 16.50
CA ALA A 451 -27.04 -38.34 15.97
C ALA A 451 -27.94 -37.60 16.99
N VAL A 452 -28.16 -36.30 16.77
CA VAL A 452 -29.34 -35.62 17.30
C VAL A 452 -30.52 -36.00 16.41
N LYS A 453 -31.40 -36.87 16.93
CA LYS A 453 -32.66 -37.23 16.28
C LYS A 453 -33.55 -35.98 16.19
N LEU A 454 -33.56 -35.31 15.04
CA LEU A 454 -34.65 -34.41 14.67
C LEU A 454 -35.83 -35.27 14.23
N GLN A 455 -36.84 -35.37 15.10
CA GLN A 455 -38.14 -35.97 14.77
C GLN A 455 -38.83 -35.07 13.75
N ILE A 456 -38.91 -35.55 12.51
CA ILE A 456 -39.81 -34.99 11.50
C ILE A 456 -41.20 -35.54 11.80
N SER A 457 -42.07 -34.73 12.40
CA SER A 457 -43.50 -34.99 12.49
C SER A 457 -44.20 -34.34 11.29
N THR A 458 -44.68 -35.17 10.38
CA THR A 458 -45.55 -34.79 9.27
C THR A 458 -46.97 -34.49 9.77
N SER A 459 -47.41 -33.24 9.65
CA SER A 459 -48.82 -32.89 9.48
C SER A 459 -48.94 -31.51 8.86
N PHE A 460 -49.37 -31.47 7.60
CA PHE A 460 -49.96 -30.29 6.98
C PHE A 460 -51.19 -29.90 7.78
N ASN A 461 -51.29 -28.64 8.20
CA ASN A 461 -52.55 -27.93 8.43
C ASN A 461 -52.29 -26.44 8.21
N GLU A 462 -53.07 -25.84 7.31
CA GLU A 462 -53.22 -24.40 7.17
C GLU A 462 -53.77 -23.84 8.48
N GLU A 463 -53.00 -23.01 9.20
CA GLU A 463 -53.51 -22.01 10.13
C GLU A 463 -52.36 -21.10 10.62
N THR A 464 -52.44 -19.83 10.21
CA THR A 464 -51.84 -18.63 10.83
C THR A 464 -50.35 -18.69 11.23
N CYS A 465 -49.47 -18.17 10.36
CA CYS A 465 -48.05 -17.95 10.67
C CYS A 465 -47.86 -17.06 11.92
N PRO A 466 -47.07 -17.46 12.93
CA PRO A 466 -46.58 -16.54 13.95
C PRO A 466 -45.59 -15.57 13.30
N ALA A 467 -45.73 -14.27 13.60
CA ALA A 467 -44.89 -13.22 13.04
C ALA A 467 -43.40 -13.49 13.27
N VAL A 468 -42.64 -13.58 12.17
CA VAL A 468 -41.18 -13.51 12.15
C VAL A 468 -40.76 -12.18 12.77
N PRO A 469 -39.78 -12.11 13.69
CA PRO A 469 -39.29 -10.85 14.20
C PRO A 469 -38.62 -10.08 13.06
N THR A 470 -39.36 -9.14 12.46
CA THR A 470 -38.82 -8.12 11.57
C THR A 470 -37.89 -7.24 12.38
N PHE A 471 -36.59 -7.46 12.23
CA PHE A 471 -35.57 -6.52 12.68
C PHE A 471 -35.74 -5.22 11.88
N HIS A 472 -36.47 -4.25 12.45
CA HIS A 472 -36.53 -2.90 11.93
C HIS A 472 -35.16 -2.23 12.13
N PHE A 473 -34.25 -2.43 11.19
CA PHE A 473 -33.05 -1.61 11.10
C PHE A 473 -33.45 -0.20 10.70
N PRO A 474 -32.90 0.86 11.33
CA PRO A 474 -33.02 2.21 10.81
C PRO A 474 -32.53 2.21 9.36
N ARG A 475 -33.25 2.90 8.46
CA ARG A 475 -32.95 3.01 7.02
C ARG A 475 -31.61 3.72 6.76
N ARG A 476 -30.50 3.12 7.15
CA ARG A 476 -29.15 3.57 6.82
C ARG A 476 -28.70 2.79 5.60
N LEU A 477 -28.44 3.51 4.52
CA LEU A 477 -27.85 2.93 3.31
C LEU A 477 -26.34 2.79 3.54
N TRP A 478 -25.79 1.65 3.15
CA TRP A 478 -24.35 1.36 3.23
C TRP A 478 -23.70 1.55 1.87
N ASN A 479 -22.41 1.91 1.88
CA ASN A 479 -21.64 2.19 0.67
C ASN A 479 -21.04 0.93 0.01
N ILE A 480 -21.63 -0.24 0.28
CA ILE A 480 -21.10 -1.51 -0.20
C ILE A 480 -21.29 -1.61 -1.71
N THR A 481 -20.17 -1.73 -2.41
CA THR A 481 -20.11 -1.91 -3.86
C THR A 481 -19.75 -3.35 -4.22
N LYS A 482 -18.95 -4.04 -3.40
CA LYS A 482 -18.51 -5.41 -3.64
C LYS A 482 -18.69 -6.27 -2.40
N LEU A 483 -19.42 -7.37 -2.54
CA LEU A 483 -19.69 -8.32 -1.46
C LEU A 483 -19.43 -9.76 -1.92
N ILE A 484 -18.44 -10.41 -1.33
CA ILE A 484 -18.11 -11.81 -1.60
C ILE A 484 -18.52 -12.66 -0.38
N LEU A 485 -19.48 -13.55 -0.60
CA LEU A 485 -20.04 -14.48 0.40
C LEU A 485 -19.91 -15.94 -0.07
N GLU A 486 -18.96 -16.22 -0.94
CA GLU A 486 -18.78 -17.55 -1.53
C GLU A 486 -18.64 -18.64 -0.44
N GLY A 487 -19.33 -19.77 -0.63
CA GLY A 487 -19.30 -20.93 0.27
C GLY A 487 -20.05 -20.73 1.59
N ARG A 488 -20.66 -19.56 1.85
CA ARG A 488 -21.45 -19.33 3.07
C ARG A 488 -22.74 -20.14 3.05
N THR A 489 -22.92 -21.00 4.05
CA THR A 489 -24.15 -21.79 4.26
C THR A 489 -25.06 -21.20 5.34
N ASP A 490 -24.63 -20.13 6.01
CA ASP A 490 -25.36 -19.45 7.08
C ASP A 490 -26.06 -18.17 6.60
N ILE A 491 -26.24 -18.03 5.28
CA ILE A 491 -27.01 -16.94 4.65
C ILE A 491 -28.33 -17.48 4.10
N TYR A 492 -29.41 -16.73 4.31
CA TYR A 492 -30.75 -17.09 3.86
C TYR A 492 -31.38 -15.96 3.05
N ASP A 493 -32.53 -16.22 2.42
CA ASP A 493 -33.25 -15.24 1.60
C ASP A 493 -33.59 -13.94 2.36
N SER A 494 -33.83 -14.02 3.67
CA SER A 494 -34.03 -12.85 4.54
C SER A 494 -32.80 -11.95 4.61
N ASP A 495 -31.60 -12.52 4.60
CA ASP A 495 -30.35 -11.76 4.60
C ASP A 495 -30.14 -11.07 3.26
N LEU A 496 -30.41 -11.77 2.15
CA LEU A 496 -30.37 -11.17 0.82
C LEU A 496 -31.38 -10.03 0.68
N HIS A 497 -32.57 -10.16 1.25
CA HIS A 497 -33.56 -9.09 1.25
C HIS A 497 -33.07 -7.83 1.96
N ASN A 498 -32.47 -8.00 3.13
CA ASN A 498 -31.91 -6.92 3.93
C ASN A 498 -30.70 -6.26 3.23
N ILE A 499 -29.79 -7.07 2.67
CA ILE A 499 -28.67 -6.58 1.85
C ILE A 499 -29.22 -5.75 0.68
N ALA A 500 -30.24 -6.24 -0.02
CA ALA A 500 -30.85 -5.56 -1.16
C ALA A 500 -31.51 -4.22 -0.80
N GLU A 501 -32.13 -4.12 0.39
CA GLU A 501 -32.72 -2.88 0.90
C GLU A 501 -31.67 -1.83 1.28
N CYS A 502 -30.54 -2.26 1.83
CA CYS A 502 -29.60 -1.34 2.44
C CYS A 502 -28.33 -1.08 1.61
N CYS A 503 -28.03 -1.91 0.60
CA CYS A 503 -26.89 -1.76 -0.30
C CYS A 503 -27.35 -1.49 -1.75
N PRO A 504 -27.99 -0.34 -2.03
CA PRO A 504 -28.47 -0.03 -3.39
C PRO A 504 -27.34 0.21 -4.39
N SER A 505 -26.13 0.56 -3.90
CA SER A 505 -24.92 0.79 -4.69
C SER A 505 -24.15 -0.49 -5.03
N LEU A 506 -24.69 -1.66 -4.71
CA LEU A 506 -24.01 -2.94 -4.94
C LEU A 506 -23.75 -3.14 -6.43
N TYR A 507 -22.47 -3.23 -6.77
CA TYR A 507 -21.94 -3.39 -8.13
C TYR A 507 -21.57 -4.85 -8.42
N CYS A 508 -21.04 -5.57 -7.42
CA CYS A 508 -20.62 -6.95 -7.55
C CYS A 508 -21.06 -7.78 -6.33
N ILE A 509 -21.67 -8.93 -6.58
CA ILE A 509 -21.98 -9.91 -5.53
C ILE A 509 -21.54 -11.32 -5.94
N ASN A 510 -20.85 -12.02 -5.05
CA ASN A 510 -20.50 -13.43 -5.23
C ASN A 510 -21.20 -14.28 -4.16
N LEU A 511 -22.08 -15.16 -4.63
CA LEU A 511 -22.92 -16.10 -3.88
C LEU A 511 -22.63 -17.56 -4.31
N ASN A 512 -21.49 -17.83 -4.95
CA ASN A 512 -21.13 -19.19 -5.36
C ASN A 512 -21.19 -20.15 -4.17
N ALA A 513 -21.72 -21.36 -4.40
CA ALA A 513 -21.85 -22.42 -3.41
C ALA A 513 -22.64 -22.05 -2.14
N CYS A 514 -23.40 -20.94 -2.16
CA CYS A 514 -24.35 -20.61 -1.10
C CYS A 514 -25.60 -21.48 -1.26
N THR A 515 -25.62 -22.61 -0.56
CA THR A 515 -26.67 -23.64 -0.74
C THR A 515 -27.97 -23.36 0.03
N SER A 516 -27.96 -22.41 0.96
CA SER A 516 -29.10 -22.06 1.83
C SER A 516 -30.00 -20.96 1.25
N ILE A 517 -29.61 -20.33 0.15
CA ILE A 517 -30.39 -19.29 -0.54
C ILE A 517 -31.19 -19.89 -1.70
N THR A 518 -32.37 -19.36 -1.94
CA THR A 518 -33.29 -19.82 -3.00
C THR A 518 -33.31 -18.89 -4.20
N ASP A 519 -33.90 -19.36 -5.29
CA ASP A 519 -34.24 -18.54 -6.47
C ASP A 519 -34.95 -17.24 -6.08
N SER A 520 -35.87 -17.30 -5.12
CA SER A 520 -36.61 -16.13 -4.63
C SER A 520 -35.67 -15.11 -3.97
N GLY A 521 -34.77 -15.54 -3.11
CA GLY A 521 -33.81 -14.66 -2.43
C GLY A 521 -32.86 -13.96 -3.40
N ILE A 522 -32.28 -14.71 -4.35
CA ILE A 522 -31.37 -14.16 -5.36
C ILE A 522 -32.13 -13.17 -6.27
N SER A 523 -33.38 -13.47 -6.63
CA SER A 523 -34.20 -12.59 -7.47
C SER A 523 -34.42 -11.20 -6.86
N VAL A 524 -34.42 -11.08 -5.53
CA VAL A 524 -34.58 -9.79 -4.83
C VAL A 524 -33.36 -8.89 -5.04
N ILE A 525 -32.14 -9.45 -5.01
CA ILE A 525 -30.90 -8.70 -5.28
C ILE A 525 -30.94 -8.14 -6.70
N LEU A 526 -31.29 -8.97 -7.69
CA LEU A 526 -31.40 -8.57 -9.10
C LEU A 526 -32.41 -7.45 -9.33
N LEU A 527 -33.50 -7.43 -8.55
CA LEU A 527 -34.57 -6.42 -8.67
C LEU A 527 -34.22 -5.10 -8.00
N LYS A 528 -33.58 -5.12 -6.82
CA LYS A 528 -33.38 -3.92 -6.00
C LYS A 528 -32.00 -3.28 -6.20
N CYS A 529 -30.96 -4.06 -6.48
CA CYS A 529 -29.62 -3.55 -6.75
C CYS A 529 -29.49 -3.16 -8.23
N VAL A 530 -30.13 -2.04 -8.63
CA VAL A 530 -30.19 -1.56 -10.03
C VAL A 530 -28.85 -1.10 -10.63
N GLY A 531 -27.79 -1.05 -9.81
CA GLY A 531 -26.41 -0.78 -10.22
C GLY A 531 -25.56 -2.03 -10.40
N LEU A 532 -26.13 -3.23 -10.23
CA LEU A 532 -25.40 -4.49 -10.25
C LEU A 532 -24.85 -4.77 -11.65
N HIS A 533 -23.56 -5.07 -11.69
CA HIS A 533 -22.79 -5.32 -12.89
C HIS A 533 -22.31 -6.77 -12.98
N SER A 534 -22.00 -7.37 -11.84
CA SER A 534 -21.48 -8.74 -11.76
C SER A 534 -22.20 -9.53 -10.68
N ILE A 535 -22.73 -10.70 -11.04
CA ILE A 535 -23.30 -11.68 -10.11
C ILE A 535 -22.74 -13.07 -10.39
N PHE A 536 -22.22 -13.69 -9.34
CA PHE A 536 -21.77 -15.07 -9.34
C PHE A 536 -22.68 -15.87 -8.41
N ALA A 537 -23.34 -16.90 -8.91
CA ALA A 537 -24.32 -17.70 -8.19
C ALA A 537 -24.22 -19.18 -8.60
N CYS A 538 -23.02 -19.66 -8.89
CA CYS A 538 -22.78 -21.07 -9.20
C CYS A 538 -23.15 -21.98 -8.04
N ASP A 539 -23.61 -23.19 -8.36
CA ASP A 539 -24.00 -24.21 -7.37
C ASP A 539 -25.05 -23.71 -6.35
N THR A 540 -25.91 -22.77 -6.77
CA THR A 540 -27.05 -22.26 -6.00
C THR A 540 -28.39 -22.76 -6.57
N LEU A 541 -29.50 -22.28 -6.00
CA LEU A 541 -30.85 -22.50 -6.49
C LEU A 541 -31.31 -21.44 -7.50
N PHE A 542 -30.40 -20.74 -8.20
CA PHE A 542 -30.76 -19.80 -9.28
C PHE A 542 -31.71 -20.46 -10.30
N GLY A 543 -32.87 -19.85 -10.54
CA GLY A 543 -33.96 -20.44 -11.31
C GLY A 543 -34.88 -19.43 -11.99
N HIS A 544 -36.16 -19.79 -12.12
CA HIS A 544 -37.13 -19.07 -12.94
C HIS A 544 -37.36 -17.60 -12.51
N ASN A 545 -37.47 -17.33 -11.21
CA ASN A 545 -37.70 -15.98 -10.69
C ASN A 545 -36.50 -15.08 -10.98
N CYS A 546 -35.26 -15.58 -10.86
CA CYS A 546 -34.07 -14.82 -11.25
C CYS A 546 -34.10 -14.46 -12.73
N VAL A 547 -34.47 -15.42 -13.60
CA VAL A 547 -34.61 -15.15 -15.05
C VAL A 547 -35.69 -14.09 -15.30
N LEU A 548 -36.85 -14.17 -14.66
CA LEU A 548 -37.91 -13.16 -14.78
C LEU A 548 -37.44 -11.78 -14.30
N SER A 549 -36.69 -11.72 -13.20
CA SER A 549 -36.12 -10.47 -12.68
C SER A 549 -35.12 -9.84 -13.65
N LEU A 550 -34.30 -10.65 -14.32
CA LEU A 550 -33.43 -10.19 -15.41
C LEU A 550 -34.25 -9.75 -16.64
N CYS A 551 -35.33 -10.46 -16.98
CA CYS A 551 -36.11 -10.21 -18.20
C CYS A 551 -37.20 -9.14 -18.05
N ARG A 552 -37.37 -8.52 -16.88
CA ARG A 552 -38.57 -7.73 -16.50
C ARG A 552 -38.85 -6.50 -17.37
N ASP A 553 -37.93 -6.11 -18.27
CA ASP A 553 -38.12 -5.04 -19.26
C ASP A 553 -38.31 -5.52 -20.73
N ILE A 554 -38.21 -6.84 -21.01
CA ILE A 554 -38.32 -7.37 -22.38
C ILE A 554 -39.79 -7.55 -22.82
N SER A 555 -40.73 -7.66 -21.89
CA SER A 555 -42.16 -7.84 -22.17
C SER A 555 -42.85 -6.63 -22.83
N ARG A 556 -42.12 -5.54 -23.12
CA ARG A 556 -42.61 -4.40 -23.90
C ARG A 556 -42.36 -4.49 -25.41
N PHE A 557 -41.69 -5.54 -25.90
CA PHE A 557 -41.43 -5.69 -27.33
C PHE A 557 -42.46 -6.50 -28.12
N ASP A 558 -43.50 -7.03 -27.48
CA ASP A 558 -44.58 -7.70 -28.19
C ASP A 558 -45.96 -7.26 -27.66
N GLY A 559 -46.56 -6.26 -28.34
CA GLY A 559 -48.01 -6.03 -28.31
C GLY A 559 -48.55 -4.87 -27.45
N VAL A 560 -48.84 -3.77 -28.14
CA VAL A 560 -49.92 -2.78 -27.87
C VAL A 560 -49.68 -1.71 -26.78
N ALA A 561 -49.86 -0.47 -27.22
CA ALA A 561 -49.67 0.78 -26.50
C ALA A 561 -50.63 0.99 -25.32
N ILE A 562 -50.10 1.29 -24.14
CA ILE A 562 -50.74 2.16 -23.12
C ILE A 562 -49.67 3.06 -22.48
N LYS A 563 -49.94 4.37 -22.52
CA LYS A 563 -49.21 5.43 -21.80
C LYS A 563 -49.46 5.31 -20.29
N MET A 564 -48.42 5.17 -19.47
CA MET A 564 -48.18 6.01 -18.28
C MET A 564 -46.85 5.69 -17.58
N GLU A 565 -46.23 6.77 -17.12
CA GLU A 565 -45.10 6.98 -16.19
C GLU A 565 -43.74 6.28 -16.44
N LYS A 566 -42.76 7.15 -16.71
CA LYS A 566 -41.32 6.89 -16.88
C LYS A 566 -40.65 6.91 -15.50
N ASN A 567 -40.18 5.76 -15.00
CA ASN A 567 -38.91 5.62 -14.25
C ASN A 567 -38.73 4.19 -13.77
N THR A 568 -38.11 3.33 -14.58
CA THR A 568 -37.41 2.13 -14.08
C THR A 568 -36.20 1.87 -14.99
N ASN A 569 -35.01 2.15 -14.47
CA ASN A 569 -33.74 1.84 -15.12
C ASN A 569 -33.53 0.33 -15.06
N SER A 570 -33.57 -0.36 -16.21
CA SER A 570 -33.38 -1.81 -16.28
C SER A 570 -32.04 -2.27 -15.70
N SER A 571 -32.05 -3.37 -14.92
CA SER A 571 -30.86 -4.00 -14.35
C SER A 571 -30.09 -4.86 -15.36
N ALA A 572 -30.76 -5.35 -16.41
CA ALA A 572 -30.21 -6.36 -17.31
C ALA A 572 -29.16 -5.80 -18.29
N TYR A 573 -29.31 -4.56 -18.77
CA TYR A 573 -28.32 -3.96 -19.68
C TYR A 573 -27.02 -3.54 -18.96
N LYS A 574 -27.03 -3.48 -17.62
CA LYS A 574 -25.86 -3.13 -16.82
C LYS A 574 -25.07 -4.33 -16.35
N LEU A 575 -25.71 -5.49 -16.28
CA LEU A 575 -25.08 -6.73 -15.89
C LEU A 575 -24.14 -7.19 -17.02
N GLN A 576 -22.83 -7.15 -16.80
CA GLN A 576 -21.84 -7.66 -17.75
C GLN A 576 -21.43 -9.10 -17.44
N ILE A 577 -21.49 -9.51 -16.16
CA ILE A 577 -21.04 -10.83 -15.73
C ILE A 577 -22.18 -11.55 -14.99
N LEU A 578 -22.61 -12.68 -15.55
CA LEU A 578 -23.50 -13.63 -14.92
C LEU A 578 -22.84 -15.01 -14.92
N HIS A 579 -22.46 -15.51 -13.75
CA HIS A 579 -21.85 -16.84 -13.62
C HIS A 579 -22.77 -17.75 -12.80
N ILE A 580 -23.36 -18.77 -13.45
CA ILE A 580 -24.43 -19.62 -12.89
C ILE A 580 -24.20 -21.12 -13.18
N GLY A 581 -22.96 -21.55 -13.35
CA GLY A 581 -22.60 -22.96 -13.51
C GLY A 581 -23.10 -23.83 -12.35
N GLY A 582 -23.57 -25.06 -12.63
CA GLY A 582 -23.94 -26.04 -11.59
C GLY A 582 -25.25 -25.77 -10.84
N CYS A 583 -26.04 -24.76 -11.21
CA CYS A 583 -27.32 -24.48 -10.55
C CYS A 583 -28.35 -25.59 -10.77
N LYS A 584 -29.15 -25.89 -9.73
CA LYS A 584 -30.10 -27.03 -9.70
C LYS A 584 -31.57 -26.64 -9.95
N GLY A 585 -31.86 -25.41 -10.40
CA GLY A 585 -33.22 -24.90 -10.57
C GLY A 585 -34.09 -25.75 -11.52
N GLU A 586 -35.31 -26.08 -11.10
CA GLU A 586 -36.26 -26.86 -11.91
C GLU A 586 -36.78 -26.06 -13.12
N GLN A 587 -36.81 -26.72 -14.28
CA GLN A 587 -37.37 -26.30 -15.58
C GLN A 587 -36.65 -25.18 -16.35
N CYS A 588 -35.72 -25.63 -17.19
CA CYS A 588 -34.89 -24.87 -18.11
C CYS A 588 -35.60 -24.33 -19.37
N SER A 589 -36.81 -23.75 -19.28
CA SER A 589 -37.46 -23.12 -20.44
C SER A 589 -37.11 -21.63 -20.61
N GLY A 590 -36.70 -20.95 -19.53
CA GLY A 590 -36.32 -19.53 -19.53
C GLY A 590 -34.87 -19.23 -19.94
N PHE A 591 -33.97 -20.22 -19.89
CA PHE A 591 -32.55 -20.03 -20.22
C PHE A 591 -32.29 -19.75 -21.71
N CYS A 592 -33.23 -20.09 -22.60
CA CYS A 592 -33.12 -19.78 -24.03
C CYS A 592 -33.06 -18.28 -24.33
N PHE A 593 -33.53 -17.42 -23.42
CA PHE A 593 -33.51 -15.96 -23.59
C PHE A 593 -32.24 -15.29 -23.06
N LEU A 594 -31.44 -15.97 -22.22
CA LEU A 594 -30.22 -15.38 -21.64
C LEU A 594 -29.10 -15.04 -22.65
N PRO A 595 -28.84 -15.85 -23.69
CA PRO A 595 -27.86 -15.50 -24.73
C PRO A 595 -28.24 -14.25 -25.53
N CYS A 596 -29.51 -13.85 -25.52
CA CYS A 596 -29.97 -12.60 -26.14
C CYS A 596 -29.79 -11.37 -25.23
N ILE A 597 -29.44 -11.56 -23.96
CA ILE A 597 -29.39 -10.52 -22.91
C ILE A 597 -27.94 -10.17 -22.54
N LEU A 598 -27.01 -11.12 -22.66
CA LEU A 598 -25.62 -10.96 -22.23
C LEU A 598 -24.70 -11.28 -23.41
N HIS A 599 -23.72 -10.41 -23.70
CA HIS A 599 -22.56 -10.80 -24.50
C HIS A 599 -21.76 -11.83 -23.68
N VAL A 600 -22.11 -13.10 -23.83
CA VAL A 600 -21.42 -14.22 -23.19
C VAL A 600 -20.04 -14.35 -23.83
N ASN A 601 -18.98 -14.13 -23.05
CA ASN A 601 -17.62 -14.59 -23.35
C ASN A 601 -17.32 -15.83 -22.53
#